data_AF-A0A3A5AT36-F1
#
_entry.id   AF-A0A3A5AT36-F1
#
_cell.length_a   1.000
_cell.length_b   1.000
_cell.length_c   1.000
_cell.angle_alpha   90.00
_cell.angle_beta   90.00
_cell.angle_gamma   90.00
#
_symmetry.space_group_name_H-M   'P 1'
#
loop_
_entity.id
_entity.type
_entity.pdbx_description
1 polymer ?
#
loop_
_entity_poly.entity_id
_entity_poly.type
_entity_poly.pdbx_seq_one_letter_code
_entity_poly.pdbx_strand_id
1 'polypeptide(L)'
;MWNFLIDTMSIAYVQLAILILFIWYFLVHRKDPRMPVSRVGLIRLVIMVVIFTYFLLSWASGIRPALAQAAVFGMFVINLIFLFSLVRSRLERPYRDALNIYCQDPQNREHLDDVWSSGKRFYYLRHFFNSIMSGESPTQFLHEVTIGRIRDDVQACLRQRGLTQQFISLKGMIAFLESRLGEEALLPPEFKEVVKKDLQDFQKHPWVEEQINEYLRMALETPEDIHNPDWSRLLSEKANAPK
;
A
#
# COMPACT_ATOMS: atom_id res chain seq x y z
N MET A 1 -18.84 23.61 -23.22
CA MET A 1 -17.65 23.44 -22.34
C MET A 1 -16.92 22.12 -22.62
N TRP A 2 -17.62 20.98 -22.68
CA TRP A 2 -17.00 19.67 -22.99
C TRP A 2 -16.40 19.59 -24.40
N ASN A 3 -17.13 20.05 -25.42
CA ASN A 3 -16.62 20.10 -26.80
C ASN A 3 -15.40 21.02 -26.95
N PHE A 4 -15.38 22.15 -26.22
CA PHE A 4 -14.22 23.05 -26.19
C PHE A 4 -13.00 22.39 -25.56
N LEU A 5 -13.16 21.60 -24.48
CA LEU A 5 -12.07 20.83 -23.89
C LEU A 5 -11.54 19.76 -24.83
N ILE A 6 -12.44 19.06 -25.55
CA ILE A 6 -12.06 18.04 -26.54
C ILE A 6 -11.32 18.68 -27.72
N ASP A 7 -11.80 19.81 -28.23
CA ASP A 7 -11.17 20.56 -29.32
C ASP A 7 -9.84 21.20 -28.91
N THR A 8 -9.69 21.61 -27.65
CA THR A 8 -8.43 22.18 -27.14
C THR A 8 -7.39 21.07 -26.89
N MET A 9 -7.84 19.91 -26.40
CA MET A 9 -6.97 18.74 -26.19
C MET A 9 -6.57 18.05 -27.49
N SER A 10 -7.28 18.27 -28.59
CA SER A 10 -6.90 17.78 -29.93
C SER A 10 -5.86 18.66 -30.64
N ILE A 11 -5.36 19.71 -29.98
CA ILE A 11 -4.29 20.56 -30.50
C ILE A 11 -2.93 20.01 -30.05
N ALA A 12 -2.06 19.69 -31.01
CA ALA A 12 -0.72 19.16 -30.75
C ALA A 12 0.13 20.11 -29.89
N TYR A 13 0.02 21.42 -30.09
CA TYR A 13 0.73 22.43 -29.29
C TYR A 13 0.32 22.41 -27.81
N VAL A 14 -0.95 22.14 -27.50
CA VAL A 14 -1.44 22.00 -26.13
C VAL A 14 -0.84 20.75 -25.49
N GLN A 15 -0.78 19.63 -26.23
CA GLN A 15 -0.14 18.41 -25.74
C GLN A 15 1.36 18.60 -25.46
N LEU A 16 2.07 19.36 -26.31
CA LEU A 16 3.47 19.71 -26.09
C LEU A 16 3.66 20.58 -24.84
N ALA A 17 2.81 21.60 -24.65
CA ALA A 17 2.86 22.45 -23.46
C ALA A 17 2.63 21.64 -22.18
N ILE A 18 1.65 20.72 -22.19
CA ILE A 18 1.37 19.82 -21.07
C ILE A 18 2.58 18.93 -20.77
N LEU A 19 3.23 18.36 -21.80
CA LEU A 19 4.42 17.54 -21.60
C LEU A 19 5.56 18.35 -20.96
N ILE A 20 5.81 19.57 -21.44
CA ILE A 20 6.83 20.47 -20.88
C ILE A 20 6.54 20.74 -19.40
N LEU A 21 5.27 20.98 -19.03
CA LEU A 21 4.86 21.15 -17.64
C LEU A 21 5.13 19.88 -16.80
N PHE A 22 4.87 18.68 -17.33
CA PHE A 22 5.18 17.42 -16.63
C PHE A 22 6.68 17.20 -16.45
N ILE A 23 7.49 17.48 -17.48
CA ILE A 23 8.96 17.38 -17.40
C ILE A 23 9.48 18.37 -16.37
N TRP A 24 9.03 19.62 -16.42
CA TRP A 24 9.37 20.65 -15.45
C TRP A 24 9.02 20.21 -14.03
N TYR A 25 7.80 19.75 -13.80
CA TYR A 25 7.35 19.24 -12.51
C TYR A 25 8.23 18.09 -12.00
N PHE A 26 8.55 17.14 -12.88
CA PHE A 26 9.40 16.00 -12.55
C PHE A 26 10.83 16.43 -12.17
N LEU A 27 11.42 17.39 -12.91
CA LEU A 27 12.75 17.90 -12.62
C LEU A 27 12.81 18.66 -11.28
N VAL A 28 11.79 19.45 -10.96
CA VAL A 28 11.68 20.17 -9.69
C VAL A 28 11.54 19.19 -8.52
N HIS A 29 10.68 18.17 -8.65
CA HIS A 29 10.39 17.22 -7.58
C HIS A 29 11.36 16.04 -7.49
N ARG A 30 12.26 15.86 -8.47
CA ARG A 30 13.32 14.84 -8.48
C ARG A 30 14.27 14.95 -7.27
N LYS A 31 14.43 16.16 -6.73
CA LYS A 31 15.34 16.43 -5.60
C LYS A 31 14.69 16.17 -4.24
N ASP A 32 13.42 15.77 -4.19
CA ASP A 32 12.71 15.51 -2.95
C ASP A 32 13.23 14.20 -2.31
N PRO A 33 13.93 14.26 -1.15
CA PRO A 33 14.58 13.10 -0.53
C PRO A 33 13.59 12.03 -0.03
N ARG A 34 12.28 12.35 -0.05
CA ARG A 34 11.19 11.45 0.40
C ARG A 34 10.62 10.58 -0.73
N MET A 35 11.01 10.80 -1.98
CA MET A 35 10.66 9.91 -3.08
C MET A 35 11.77 8.88 -3.29
N PRO A 36 11.45 7.57 -3.33
CA PRO A 36 12.42 6.58 -3.75
C PRO A 36 12.76 6.86 -5.21
N VAL A 37 13.97 7.39 -5.45
CA VAL A 37 14.48 7.70 -6.80
C VAL A 37 14.73 6.37 -7.52
N SER A 38 13.66 5.80 -8.07
CA SER A 38 13.75 4.59 -8.88
C SER A 38 14.38 4.95 -10.22
N ARG A 39 15.61 4.46 -10.47
CA ARG A 39 16.30 4.57 -11.77
C ARG A 39 15.43 4.08 -12.94
N VAL A 40 14.53 3.12 -12.67
CA VAL A 40 13.55 2.59 -13.62
C VAL A 40 12.53 3.65 -14.03
N GLY A 41 12.14 4.54 -13.12
CA GLY A 41 11.22 5.65 -13.41
C GLY A 41 11.81 6.67 -14.38
N LEU A 42 13.11 6.98 -14.25
CA LEU A 42 13.82 7.88 -15.16
C LEU A 42 13.92 7.28 -16.58
N ILE A 43 14.29 6.00 -16.68
CA ILE A 43 14.38 5.29 -17.96
C ILE A 43 13.01 5.27 -18.65
N ARG A 44 11.94 4.96 -17.91
CA ARG A 44 10.57 4.98 -18.43
C ARG A 44 10.18 6.37 -18.94
N LEU A 45 10.54 7.43 -18.22
CA LEU A 45 10.29 8.82 -18.65
C LEU A 45 11.03 9.14 -19.95
N VAL A 46 12.30 8.78 -20.08
CA VAL A 46 13.08 8.98 -21.31
C VAL A 46 12.45 8.25 -22.49
N ILE A 47 12.07 6.98 -22.32
CA ILE A 47 11.39 6.20 -23.37
C ILE A 47 10.09 6.89 -23.79
N MET A 48 9.27 7.32 -22.84
CA MET A 48 8.01 8.01 -23.14
C MET A 48 8.21 9.34 -23.86
N VAL A 49 9.26 10.09 -23.52
CA VAL A 49 9.62 11.34 -24.22
C VAL A 49 10.09 11.06 -25.66
N VAL A 50 10.86 10.00 -25.89
CA VAL A 50 11.27 9.60 -27.24
C VAL A 50 10.05 9.22 -28.08
N ILE A 51 9.13 8.42 -27.53
CA ILE A 51 7.88 8.04 -28.21
C ILE A 51 7.01 9.28 -28.48
N PHE A 52 6.90 10.20 -27.53
CA PHE A 52 6.18 11.46 -27.73
C PHE A 52 6.79 12.28 -28.85
N THR A 53 8.11 12.40 -28.88
CA THR A 53 8.85 13.14 -29.93
C THR A 53 8.61 12.49 -31.29
N TYR A 54 8.57 11.16 -31.38
CA TYR A 54 8.20 10.46 -32.60
C TYR A 54 6.79 10.83 -33.08
N PHE A 55 5.79 10.87 -32.19
CA PHE A 55 4.44 11.31 -32.55
C PHE A 55 4.37 12.80 -32.95
N LEU A 56 5.13 13.65 -32.28
CA LEU A 56 5.21 15.08 -32.61
C LEU A 56 5.81 15.29 -34.01
N LEU A 57 6.89 14.58 -34.35
CA LEU A 57 7.51 14.62 -35.67
C LEU A 57 6.59 14.02 -36.75
N SER A 58 5.92 12.91 -36.45
CA SER A 58 4.91 12.30 -37.32
C SER A 58 3.77 13.27 -37.63
N TRP A 59 3.28 14.00 -36.63
CA TRP A 59 2.30 15.06 -36.82
C TRP A 59 2.84 16.24 -37.65
N ALA A 60 4.07 16.71 -37.35
CA ALA A 60 4.68 17.85 -38.03
C ALA A 60 5.07 17.57 -39.50
N SER A 61 5.33 16.30 -39.84
CA SER A 61 5.72 15.88 -41.20
C SER A 61 4.59 15.93 -42.24
N GLY A 62 3.39 16.41 -41.88
CA GLY A 62 2.32 16.69 -42.84
C GLY A 62 1.72 15.46 -43.53
N ILE A 63 1.87 14.28 -42.92
CA ILE A 63 1.31 13.02 -43.42
C ILE A 63 -0.23 13.08 -43.40
N ARG A 64 -0.90 12.22 -44.18
CA ARG A 64 -2.37 12.07 -44.30
C ARG A 64 -3.11 12.44 -43.01
N PRO A 65 -4.23 13.20 -43.09
CA PRO A 65 -4.91 13.77 -41.92
C PRO A 65 -5.32 12.75 -40.84
N ALA A 66 -5.61 11.50 -41.23
CA ALA A 66 -5.90 10.41 -40.29
C ALA A 66 -4.69 10.05 -39.39
N LEU A 67 -3.47 10.08 -39.94
CA LEU A 67 -2.24 9.81 -39.18
C LEU A 67 -1.89 10.97 -38.24
N ALA A 68 -2.18 12.21 -38.65
CA ALA A 68 -2.01 13.39 -37.79
C ALA A 68 -2.93 13.32 -36.56
N GLN A 69 -4.21 12.96 -36.72
CA GLN A 69 -5.14 12.79 -35.59
C GLN A 69 -4.72 11.63 -34.67
N ALA A 70 -4.30 10.50 -35.24
CA ALA A 70 -3.78 9.37 -34.47
C ALA A 70 -2.52 9.73 -33.66
N ALA A 71 -1.63 10.55 -34.23
CA ALA A 71 -0.43 11.03 -33.54
C ALA A 71 -0.78 11.95 -32.36
N VAL A 72 -1.75 12.86 -32.53
CA VAL A 72 -2.25 13.70 -31.42
C VAL A 72 -2.89 12.84 -30.33
N PHE A 73 -3.67 11.85 -30.70
CA PHE A 73 -4.24 10.90 -29.74
C PHE A 73 -3.14 10.15 -28.97
N GLY A 74 -2.08 9.70 -29.65
CA GLY A 74 -0.91 9.10 -29.02
C GLY A 74 -0.24 10.04 -28.01
N MET A 75 -0.04 11.30 -28.38
CA MET A 75 0.50 12.34 -27.47
C MET A 75 -0.40 12.55 -26.25
N PHE A 76 -1.72 12.58 -26.45
CA PHE A 76 -2.70 12.67 -25.37
C PHE A 76 -2.63 11.47 -24.41
N VAL A 77 -2.54 10.24 -24.94
CA VAL A 77 -2.41 9.03 -24.12
C VAL A 77 -1.14 9.07 -23.27
N ILE A 78 -0.02 9.52 -23.83
CA ILE A 78 1.24 9.68 -23.08
C ILE A 78 1.07 10.69 -21.94
N ASN A 79 0.45 11.84 -22.21
CA ASN A 79 0.17 12.83 -21.16
C ASN A 79 -0.78 12.30 -20.09
N LEU A 80 -1.77 11.48 -20.46
CA LEU A 80 -2.66 10.82 -19.50
C LEU A 80 -1.89 9.83 -18.60
N ILE A 81 -0.95 9.08 -19.16
CA ILE A 81 -0.07 8.17 -18.39
C ILE A 81 0.79 8.97 -17.40
N PHE A 82 1.36 10.09 -17.82
CA PHE A 82 2.12 10.98 -16.92
C PHE A 82 1.25 11.56 -15.82
N LEU A 83 0.03 12.01 -16.15
CA LEU A 83 -0.93 12.50 -15.18
C LEU A 83 -1.29 11.43 -14.15
N PHE A 84 -1.61 10.21 -14.59
CA PHE A 84 -1.92 9.09 -13.72
C PHE A 84 -0.74 8.76 -12.79
N SER A 85 0.48 8.77 -13.32
CA SER A 85 1.70 8.58 -12.51
C SER A 85 1.88 9.69 -11.47
N LEU A 86 1.56 10.94 -11.81
CA LEU A 86 1.64 12.08 -10.91
C LEU A 86 0.61 11.98 -9.78
N VAL A 87 -0.64 11.67 -10.10
CA VAL A 87 -1.72 11.47 -9.11
C VAL A 87 -1.33 10.34 -8.15
N ARG A 88 -0.83 9.22 -8.68
CA ARG A 88 -0.38 8.10 -7.85
C ARG A 88 0.77 8.49 -6.92
N SER A 89 1.76 9.23 -7.39
CA SER A 89 2.85 9.73 -6.55
C SER A 89 2.35 10.68 -5.46
N ARG A 90 1.37 11.54 -5.77
CA ARG A 90 0.72 12.43 -4.79
C ARG A 90 -0.01 11.65 -3.69
N LEU A 91 -0.68 10.54 -4.02
CA LEU A 91 -1.35 9.68 -3.04
C LEU A 91 -0.40 8.78 -2.26
N GLU A 92 0.75 8.44 -2.83
CA GLU A 92 1.76 7.62 -2.15
C GLU A 92 2.38 8.34 -0.93
N ARG A 93 2.58 9.67 -1.04
CA ARG A 93 3.15 10.51 0.03
C ARG A 93 2.39 10.41 1.37
N PRO A 94 1.09 10.77 1.45
CA PRO A 94 0.35 10.73 2.70
C PRO A 94 0.29 9.31 3.28
N TYR A 95 0.25 8.29 2.43
CA TYR A 95 0.31 6.90 2.88
C TYR A 95 1.64 6.55 3.54
N ARG A 96 2.78 6.90 2.91
CA ARG A 96 4.11 6.66 3.49
C ARG A 96 4.35 7.47 4.75
N ASP A 97 3.86 8.70 4.80
CA ASP A 97 3.98 9.55 5.99
C ASP A 97 3.16 8.96 7.14
N ALA A 98 1.91 8.53 6.91
CA ALA A 98 1.09 7.84 7.90
C ALA A 98 1.74 6.54 8.38
N LEU A 99 2.32 5.75 7.47
CA LEU A 99 3.03 4.51 7.82
C LEU A 99 4.24 4.81 8.73
N ASN A 100 5.01 5.85 8.41
CA ASN A 100 6.16 6.26 9.20
C ASN A 100 5.78 6.78 10.60
N ILE A 101 4.64 7.48 10.72
CA ILE A 101 4.11 7.96 12.00
C ILE A 101 3.63 6.78 12.84
N TYR A 102 2.85 5.87 12.25
CA TYR A 102 2.40 4.64 12.93
C TYR A 102 3.57 3.78 13.40
N CYS A 103 4.64 3.68 12.62
CA CYS A 103 5.84 2.95 13.04
C CYS A 103 6.64 3.65 14.15
N GLN A 104 6.43 4.93 14.41
CA GLN A 104 7.02 5.64 15.55
C GLN A 104 6.20 5.44 16.82
N ASP A 105 4.88 5.39 16.71
CA ASP A 105 3.96 5.11 17.81
C ASP A 105 2.88 4.09 17.41
N PRO A 106 3.19 2.78 17.53
CA PRO A 106 2.26 1.71 17.14
C PRO A 106 1.09 1.53 18.12
N GLN A 107 1.07 2.28 19.23
CA GLN A 107 0.02 2.15 20.26
C GLN A 107 -1.22 2.98 19.92
N ASN A 108 -1.08 4.03 19.12
CA ASN A 108 -2.18 4.91 18.78
C ASN A 108 -3.03 4.36 17.62
N ARG A 109 -4.30 4.06 17.90
CA ARG A 109 -5.26 3.55 16.92
C ARG A 109 -5.58 4.56 15.82
N GLU A 110 -5.55 5.85 16.13
CA GLU A 110 -5.85 6.90 15.15
C GLU A 110 -4.85 6.87 13.99
N HIS A 111 -3.57 6.61 14.29
CA HIS A 111 -2.53 6.47 13.27
C HIS A 111 -2.71 5.22 12.40
N LEU A 112 -3.27 4.14 12.95
CA LEU A 112 -3.60 2.95 12.17
C LEU A 112 -4.75 3.23 11.20
N ASP A 113 -5.79 3.95 11.64
CA ASP A 113 -6.93 4.34 10.80
C ASP A 113 -6.50 5.29 9.66
N ASP A 114 -5.54 6.18 9.92
CA ASP A 114 -4.93 7.05 8.91
C ASP A 114 -4.14 6.27 7.86
N VAL A 115 -3.38 5.25 8.28
CA VAL A 115 -2.69 4.32 7.36
C VAL A 115 -3.70 3.57 6.50
N TRP A 116 -4.78 3.08 7.09
CA TRP A 116 -5.82 2.36 6.36
C TRP A 116 -6.58 3.24 5.38
N SER A 117 -6.99 4.44 5.78
CA SER A 117 -7.75 5.35 4.92
C SER A 117 -6.90 5.87 3.75
N SER A 118 -5.65 6.22 4.00
CA SER A 118 -4.69 6.68 2.99
C SER A 118 -4.23 5.55 2.07
N GLY A 119 -3.94 4.38 2.65
CA GLY A 119 -3.54 3.17 1.93
C GLY A 119 -4.63 2.67 0.99
N LYS A 120 -5.90 2.68 1.43
CA LYS A 120 -7.04 2.33 0.58
C LYS A 120 -7.08 3.19 -0.67
N ARG A 121 -7.00 4.52 -0.54
CA ARG A 121 -7.02 5.43 -1.70
C ARG A 121 -5.86 5.17 -2.67
N PHE A 122 -4.66 4.95 -2.14
CA PHE A 122 -3.46 4.68 -2.94
C PHE A 122 -3.56 3.34 -3.68
N TYR A 123 -3.87 2.25 -2.99
CA TYR A 123 -3.92 0.90 -3.58
C TYR A 123 -5.10 0.70 -4.51
N TYR A 124 -6.25 1.31 -4.23
CA TYR A 124 -7.38 1.32 -5.17
C TYR A 124 -6.99 1.97 -6.48
N LEU A 125 -6.37 3.16 -6.45
CA LEU A 125 -5.93 3.82 -7.68
C LEU A 125 -4.84 3.02 -8.38
N ARG A 126 -3.88 2.46 -7.63
CA ARG A 126 -2.77 1.68 -8.18
C ARG A 126 -3.22 0.41 -8.90
N HIS A 127 -4.22 -0.29 -8.38
CA HIS A 127 -4.70 -1.58 -8.91
C HIS A 127 -5.99 -1.47 -9.73
N PHE A 128 -6.50 -0.25 -9.96
CA PHE A 128 -7.73 -0.01 -10.72
C PHE A 128 -7.75 -0.68 -12.11
N PHE A 129 -6.67 -0.57 -12.89
CA PHE A 129 -6.61 -1.23 -14.20
C PHE A 129 -6.50 -2.75 -14.09
N ASN A 130 -5.83 -3.24 -13.05
CA ASN A 130 -5.70 -4.69 -12.80
C ASN A 130 -7.05 -5.30 -12.40
N SER A 131 -7.87 -4.57 -11.64
CA SER A 131 -9.19 -5.05 -11.23
C SER A 131 -10.19 -5.14 -12.37
N ILE A 132 -10.00 -4.37 -13.44
CA ILE A 132 -10.83 -4.47 -14.65
C ILE A 132 -10.44 -5.70 -15.48
N MET A 133 -9.16 -6.08 -15.45
CA MET A 133 -8.60 -7.19 -16.23
C MET A 133 -8.56 -8.53 -15.48
N SER A 134 -8.92 -8.57 -14.19
CA SER A 134 -8.80 -9.77 -13.36
C SER A 134 -9.90 -10.81 -13.59
N GLY A 135 -11.00 -10.44 -14.24
CA GLY A 135 -12.13 -11.35 -14.48
C GLY A 135 -13.04 -11.59 -13.26
N GLU A 136 -12.70 -10.98 -12.12
CA GLU A 136 -13.49 -11.00 -10.88
C GLU A 136 -14.25 -9.68 -10.69
N SER A 137 -15.09 -9.59 -9.66
CA SER A 137 -15.74 -8.31 -9.34
C SER A 137 -14.66 -7.27 -8.94
N PRO A 138 -14.59 -6.11 -9.61
CA PRO A 138 -13.50 -5.16 -9.40
C PRO A 138 -13.39 -4.66 -7.95
N THR A 139 -14.52 -4.57 -7.24
CA THR A 139 -14.56 -4.13 -5.85
C THR A 139 -13.99 -5.15 -4.89
N GLN A 140 -14.26 -6.45 -5.07
CA GLN A 140 -13.70 -7.51 -4.23
C GLN A 140 -12.20 -7.65 -4.46
N PHE A 141 -11.77 -7.70 -5.72
CA PHE A 141 -10.35 -7.76 -6.06
C PHE A 141 -9.55 -6.60 -5.46
N LEU A 142 -10.05 -5.37 -5.62
CA LEU A 142 -9.39 -4.19 -5.04
C LEU A 142 -9.35 -4.25 -3.52
N HIS A 143 -10.42 -4.73 -2.88
CA HIS A 143 -10.49 -4.84 -1.44
C HIS A 143 -9.46 -5.84 -0.88
N GLU A 144 -9.40 -7.04 -1.44
CA GLU A 144 -8.50 -8.12 -1.01
C GLU A 144 -7.03 -7.74 -1.21
N VAL A 145 -6.68 -7.26 -2.41
CA VAL A 145 -5.31 -6.84 -2.73
C VAL A 145 -4.88 -5.67 -1.84
N THR A 146 -5.77 -4.71 -1.59
CA THR A 146 -5.48 -3.55 -0.74
C THR A 146 -5.23 -3.96 0.71
N ILE A 147 -6.08 -4.83 1.28
CA ILE A 147 -5.92 -5.32 2.65
C ILE A 147 -4.60 -6.07 2.80
N GLY A 148 -4.30 -6.99 1.89
CA GLY A 148 -3.05 -7.75 1.92
C GLY A 148 -1.83 -6.85 1.88
N ARG A 149 -1.81 -5.89 0.95
CA ARG A 149 -0.66 -4.99 0.77
C ARG A 149 -0.44 -4.02 1.92
N ILE A 150 -1.50 -3.44 2.48
CA ILE A 150 -1.39 -2.56 3.65
C ILE A 150 -0.86 -3.36 4.85
N ARG A 151 -1.37 -4.57 5.07
CA ARG A 151 -0.89 -5.46 6.13
C ARG A 151 0.59 -5.79 5.97
N ASP A 152 1.02 -6.17 4.76
CA ASP A 152 2.41 -6.50 4.48
C ASP A 152 3.35 -5.30 4.68
N ASP A 153 2.93 -4.09 4.26
CA ASP A 153 3.70 -2.86 4.43
C ASP A 153 3.83 -2.47 5.92
N VAL A 154 2.74 -2.55 6.68
CA VAL A 154 2.75 -2.35 8.14
C VAL A 154 3.68 -3.36 8.79
N GLN A 155 3.57 -4.63 8.41
CA GLN A 155 4.42 -5.70 8.93
C GLN A 155 5.91 -5.45 8.63
N ALA A 156 6.22 -5.03 7.40
CA ALA A 156 7.58 -4.72 6.98
C ALA A 156 8.16 -3.50 7.70
N CYS A 157 7.36 -2.45 7.90
CA CYS A 157 7.78 -1.24 8.59
C CYS A 157 8.08 -1.50 10.08
N LEU A 158 7.24 -2.30 10.74
CA LEU A 158 7.47 -2.75 12.12
C LEU A 158 8.72 -3.65 12.23
N ARG A 159 8.92 -4.56 11.26
CA ARG A 159 10.14 -5.39 11.16
C ARG A 159 11.41 -4.56 11.10
N GLN A 160 11.42 -3.50 10.28
CA GLN A 160 12.59 -2.62 10.14
C GLN A 160 12.97 -1.90 11.44
N ARG A 161 12.04 -1.75 12.39
CA ARG A 161 12.28 -1.14 13.70
C ARG A 161 12.51 -2.15 14.83
N GLY A 162 12.65 -3.44 14.52
CA GLY A 162 12.87 -4.49 15.51
C GLY A 162 11.63 -4.88 16.31
N LEU A 163 10.44 -4.36 15.94
CA LEU A 163 9.17 -4.65 16.59
C LEU A 163 8.57 -6.00 16.15
N THR A 164 9.32 -6.81 15.39
CA THR A 164 8.90 -8.14 14.94
C THR A 164 8.57 -9.10 16.07
N GLN A 165 9.10 -8.83 17.26
CA GLN A 165 8.76 -9.59 18.46
C GLN A 165 7.47 -9.11 19.14
N GLN A 166 6.82 -8.04 18.68
CA GLN A 166 5.67 -7.42 19.37
C GLN A 166 4.44 -7.31 18.46
N PHE A 167 4.20 -8.32 17.60
CA PHE A 167 3.11 -8.25 16.63
C PHE A 167 1.71 -8.21 17.24
N ILE A 168 1.60 -8.46 18.53
CA ILE A 168 0.56 -7.81 19.32
C ILE A 168 1.23 -7.31 20.59
N SER A 169 1.49 -6.01 20.72
CA SER A 169 1.78 -5.50 22.05
C SER A 169 0.61 -5.96 22.93
N LEU A 170 0.91 -6.68 24.01
CA LEU A 170 -0.12 -7.19 24.93
C LEU A 170 -1.10 -6.06 25.29
N LYS A 171 -0.58 -4.83 25.36
CA LYS A 171 -1.31 -3.57 25.50
C LYS A 171 -2.35 -3.31 24.41
N GLY A 172 -2.02 -3.49 23.13
CA GLY A 172 -2.95 -3.33 22.01
C GLY A 172 -4.07 -4.38 22.02
N MET A 173 -3.73 -5.62 22.36
CA MET A 173 -4.69 -6.71 22.58
C MET A 173 -5.67 -6.39 23.71
N ILE A 174 -5.13 -5.94 24.84
CA ILE A 174 -5.90 -5.56 26.02
C ILE A 174 -6.79 -4.36 25.72
N ALA A 175 -6.26 -3.31 25.07
CA ALA A 175 -7.07 -2.17 24.66
C ALA A 175 -8.22 -2.60 23.74
N PHE A 176 -7.99 -3.58 22.84
CA PHE A 176 -9.05 -4.10 21.96
C PHE A 176 -10.13 -4.82 22.75
N LEU A 177 -9.74 -5.67 23.69
CA LEU A 177 -10.66 -6.36 24.58
C LEU A 177 -11.42 -5.38 25.47
N GLU A 178 -10.78 -4.36 26.04
CA GLU A 178 -11.43 -3.31 26.82
C GLU A 178 -12.48 -2.54 25.98
N SER A 179 -12.17 -2.20 24.73
CA SER A 179 -13.10 -1.56 23.79
C SER A 179 -14.34 -2.42 23.55
N ARG A 180 -14.14 -3.72 23.29
CA ARG A 180 -15.23 -4.67 23.06
C ARG A 180 -16.07 -4.91 24.32
N LEU A 181 -15.42 -5.01 25.47
CA LEU A 181 -16.08 -5.15 26.77
C LEU A 181 -16.98 -3.95 27.09
N GLY A 182 -16.55 -2.75 26.69
CA GLY A 182 -17.32 -1.51 26.80
C GLY A 182 -18.55 -1.48 25.88
N GLU A 183 -18.42 -1.94 24.64
CA GLU A 183 -19.48 -1.97 23.61
C GLU A 183 -20.57 -3.03 23.89
N GLU A 184 -20.24 -4.12 24.60
CA GLU A 184 -21.13 -5.27 24.76
C GLU A 184 -22.24 -5.03 25.80
N ALA A 185 -23.45 -4.67 25.37
CA ALA A 185 -24.56 -4.31 26.27
C ALA A 185 -25.13 -5.46 27.13
N LEU A 186 -24.89 -6.71 26.73
CA LEU A 186 -25.48 -7.90 27.35
C LEU A 186 -24.76 -8.40 28.60
N LEU A 187 -23.52 -7.93 28.85
CA LEU A 187 -22.73 -8.40 29.98
C LEU A 187 -23.04 -7.62 31.27
N PRO A 188 -23.18 -8.30 32.44
CA PRO A 188 -23.36 -7.64 33.72
C PRO A 188 -22.24 -6.64 34.02
N PRO A 189 -22.54 -5.46 34.58
CA PRO A 189 -21.53 -4.43 34.84
C PRO A 189 -20.44 -4.90 35.82
N GLU A 190 -20.80 -5.70 36.82
CA GLU A 190 -19.85 -6.30 37.77
C GLU A 190 -18.84 -7.22 37.08
N PHE A 191 -19.29 -8.02 36.11
CA PHE A 191 -18.41 -8.89 35.32
C PHE A 191 -17.44 -8.08 34.46
N LYS A 192 -17.91 -6.96 33.88
CA LYS A 192 -17.04 -6.07 33.09
C LYS A 192 -15.94 -5.44 33.93
N GLU A 193 -16.23 -5.02 35.16
CA GLU A 193 -15.21 -4.45 36.05
C GLU A 193 -14.16 -5.48 36.46
N VAL A 194 -14.58 -6.72 36.76
CA VAL A 194 -13.67 -7.82 37.08
C VAL A 194 -12.76 -8.12 35.89
N VAL A 195 -13.33 -8.33 34.70
CA VAL A 195 -12.54 -8.63 33.49
C VAL A 195 -11.60 -7.48 33.14
N LYS A 196 -12.03 -6.22 33.29
CA LYS A 196 -11.16 -5.06 33.05
C LYS A 196 -9.98 -5.03 34.01
N LYS A 197 -10.20 -5.33 35.28
CA LYS A 197 -9.13 -5.41 36.29
C LYS A 197 -8.16 -6.54 35.97
N ASP A 198 -8.66 -7.71 35.62
CA ASP A 198 -7.84 -8.87 35.24
C ASP A 198 -7.01 -8.59 33.99
N LEU A 199 -7.58 -7.91 32.99
CA LEU A 199 -6.86 -7.47 31.79
C LEU A 199 -5.72 -6.50 32.14
N GLN A 200 -5.95 -5.55 33.05
CA GLN A 200 -4.91 -4.62 33.50
C GLN A 200 -3.82 -5.30 34.32
N ASP A 201 -4.16 -6.32 35.10
CA ASP A 201 -3.18 -7.13 35.83
C ASP A 201 -2.39 -8.02 34.86
N PHE A 202 -3.03 -8.60 33.85
CA PHE A 202 -2.38 -9.31 32.75
C PHE A 202 -1.33 -8.45 32.05
N GLN A 203 -1.61 -7.16 31.84
CA GLN A 203 -0.66 -6.20 31.22
C GLN A 203 0.65 -6.05 32.01
N LYS A 204 0.62 -6.26 33.33
CA LYS A 204 1.77 -6.03 34.22
C LYS A 204 2.78 -7.18 34.17
N HIS A 205 2.46 -8.30 33.54
CA HIS A 205 3.30 -9.50 33.52
C HIS A 205 4.07 -9.65 32.21
N PRO A 206 5.40 -9.38 32.18
CA PRO A 206 6.21 -9.45 30.96
C PRO A 206 6.26 -10.85 30.33
N TRP A 207 6.15 -11.89 31.17
CA TRP A 207 6.13 -13.29 30.72
C TRP A 207 4.96 -13.58 29.77
N VAL A 208 3.79 -12.99 29.99
CA VAL A 208 2.62 -13.23 29.12
C VAL A 208 2.84 -12.63 27.74
N GLU A 209 3.41 -11.43 27.69
CA GLU A 209 3.76 -10.79 26.42
C GLU A 209 4.76 -11.66 25.64
N GLU A 210 5.78 -12.20 26.31
CA GLU A 210 6.75 -13.11 25.70
C GLU A 210 6.09 -14.38 25.13
N GLN A 211 5.21 -15.04 25.89
CA GLN A 211 4.54 -16.27 25.45
C GLN A 211 3.55 -16.04 24.30
N ILE A 212 2.80 -14.94 24.31
CA ILE A 212 1.89 -14.59 23.21
C ILE A 212 2.69 -14.34 21.93
N ASN A 213 3.80 -13.61 22.04
CA ASN A 213 4.65 -13.33 20.89
C ASN A 213 5.33 -14.59 20.36
N GLU A 214 5.71 -15.52 21.24
CA GLU A 214 6.28 -16.80 20.86
C GLU A 214 5.25 -17.71 20.16
N TYR A 215 4.03 -17.77 20.68
CA TYR A 215 2.92 -18.46 20.03
C TYR A 215 2.62 -17.87 18.64
N LEU A 216 2.55 -16.55 18.52
CA LEU A 216 2.30 -15.89 17.23
C LEU A 216 3.45 -16.13 16.24
N ARG A 217 4.70 -16.16 16.72
CA ARG A 217 5.85 -16.54 15.90
C ARG A 217 5.67 -17.96 15.36
N MET A 218 5.41 -18.92 16.24
CA MET A 218 5.18 -20.32 15.84
C MET A 218 3.98 -20.46 14.88
N ALA A 219 2.90 -19.71 15.08
CA ALA A 219 1.71 -19.76 14.22
C ALA A 219 1.98 -19.22 12.82
N LEU A 220 2.90 -18.26 12.68
CA LEU A 220 3.25 -17.64 11.41
C LEU A 220 4.37 -18.39 10.68
N GLU A 221 5.31 -18.98 11.40
CA GLU A 221 6.51 -19.61 10.83
C GLU A 221 6.37 -21.13 10.70
N THR A 222 5.77 -21.79 11.69
CA THR A 222 5.60 -23.25 11.74
C THR A 222 4.25 -23.66 12.35
N PRO A 223 3.12 -23.41 11.66
CA PRO A 223 1.77 -23.69 12.20
C PRO A 223 1.54 -25.17 12.54
N GLU A 224 2.31 -26.07 11.93
CA GLU A 224 2.26 -27.52 12.18
C GLU A 224 2.74 -27.88 13.59
N ASP A 225 3.68 -27.11 14.17
CA ASP A 225 4.20 -27.33 15.52
C ASP A 225 3.14 -27.06 16.61
N ILE A 226 2.21 -26.15 16.33
CA ILE A 226 1.12 -25.78 17.26
C ILE A 226 -0.02 -26.80 17.20
N HIS A 227 -0.34 -27.29 16.01
CA HIS A 227 -1.49 -28.18 15.81
C HIS A 227 -1.16 -29.66 16.02
N ASN A 228 0.09 -30.09 15.79
CA ASN A 228 0.53 -31.48 15.95
C ASN A 228 1.99 -31.57 16.45
N PRO A 229 2.24 -31.29 17.75
CA PRO A 229 3.59 -31.25 18.31
C PRO A 229 4.34 -32.60 18.26
N ASP A 230 3.61 -33.72 18.17
CA ASP A 230 4.21 -35.05 18.06
C ASP A 230 4.77 -35.34 16.66
N TRP A 231 4.20 -34.73 15.61
CA TRP A 231 4.66 -34.92 14.23
C TRP A 231 5.95 -34.17 13.92
N SER A 232 6.10 -32.96 14.45
CA SER A 232 7.32 -32.17 14.28
C SER A 232 8.51 -32.75 15.04
N ARG A 233 8.27 -33.32 16.22
CA ARG A 233 9.27 -34.13 16.93
C ARG A 233 9.76 -35.30 16.09
N LEU A 234 8.86 -36.08 15.50
CA LEU A 234 9.21 -37.21 14.64
C LEU A 234 9.97 -36.82 13.37
N LEU A 235 9.64 -35.67 12.76
CA LEU A 235 10.35 -35.13 11.60
C LEU A 235 11.75 -34.63 11.97
N SER A 236 11.89 -33.97 13.13
CA SER A 236 13.19 -33.51 13.63
C SER A 236 14.11 -34.65 14.07
N GLU A 237 13.56 -35.74 14.62
CA GLU A 237 14.30 -36.97 14.92
C GLU A 237 14.74 -37.69 13.64
N LYS A 238 13.91 -37.73 12.59
CA LYS A 238 14.30 -38.29 11.29
C LYS A 238 15.36 -37.46 10.57
N ALA A 239 15.34 -36.13 10.71
CA ALA A 239 16.32 -35.24 10.10
C ALA A 239 17.70 -35.30 10.78
N ASN A 240 17.73 -35.64 12.07
CA ASN A 240 18.96 -35.77 12.86
C ASN A 240 19.47 -37.21 13.01
N ALA A 241 18.82 -38.19 12.37
CA ALA A 241 19.32 -39.56 12.34
C ALA A 241 20.62 -39.63 11.50
N PRO A 242 21.73 -40.15 12.05
CA PRO A 242 22.95 -40.34 11.26
C PRO A 242 22.66 -41.32 10.13
N LYS A 243 23.05 -40.94 8.90
CA LYS A 243 22.93 -41.77 7.70
C LYS A 243 23.70 -43.07 7.82
#